data_AF-A0A2G4GX41-F1
#
_entry.id   AF-A0A2G4GX41-F1
#
_cell.length_a   1.000
_cell.length_b   1.000
_cell.length_c   1.000
_cell.angle_alpha   90.00
_cell.angle_beta   90.00
_cell.angle_gamma   90.00
#
_symmetry.space_group_name_H-M   'P 1'
#
loop_
_entity.id
_entity.type
_entity.pdbx_description
1 polymer ?
#
loop_
_entity_poly.entity_id
_entity_poly.type
_entity_poly.pdbx_seq_one_letter_code
_entity_poly.pdbx_strand_id
1 'polypeptide(L)'
;MQTAHPSDDGPVLDVHVPCVRCQYDLIRTHVYGKCPECGLEVMATVAQHADPQVAFLAAPESPRLASNAIIAVTVAPLLVMLAQGSGPALRTIDVLAGRGRSLPSQVERPSWIVCAVLLAIAAFLLRKGLAERANPTLRASIGSARVTRLTVGLGTWSAVLAASFVISLLDAAKSNSFAGIVLAVQLLPMVFTLLTLGPLLGRAGAMSRAYREARHGKQGAEVLTMTLAATCVLFVAAPIIERTQSPEVAGIAQIFSLVLLILSVLGLAYITANGWVIATALRAPRIDPRRWQ
;
A
#
# COMPACT_ATOMS: atom_id res chain seq x y z
N MET A 1 -8.69 5.49 -54.08
CA MET A 1 -8.89 4.62 -52.90
C MET A 1 -8.05 3.38 -53.12
N GLN A 2 -6.89 3.28 -52.46
CA GLN A 2 -6.09 2.07 -52.49
C GLN A 2 -6.86 0.98 -51.76
N THR A 3 -7.20 -0.09 -52.48
CA THR A 3 -7.77 -1.31 -51.91
C THR A 3 -6.72 -1.93 -51.00
N ALA A 4 -6.99 -1.97 -49.69
CA ALA A 4 -6.16 -2.67 -48.72
C ALA A 4 -5.93 -4.11 -49.21
N HIS A 5 -4.67 -4.53 -49.21
CA HIS A 5 -4.32 -5.88 -49.64
C HIS A 5 -4.78 -6.85 -48.53
N PRO A 6 -5.32 -8.05 -48.82
CA PRO A 6 -5.71 -9.04 -47.80
C PRO A 6 -4.59 -9.44 -46.82
N SER A 7 -3.33 -9.09 -47.14
CA SER A 7 -2.16 -9.27 -46.28
C SER A 7 -1.99 -8.19 -45.21
N ASP A 8 -2.71 -7.07 -45.30
CA ASP A 8 -2.58 -5.93 -44.38
C ASP A 8 -3.33 -6.17 -43.05
N ASP A 9 -4.30 -7.10 -43.04
CA ASP A 9 -5.09 -7.44 -41.85
C ASP A 9 -4.33 -8.37 -40.87
N GLY A 10 -3.17 -8.89 -41.28
CA GLY A 10 -2.31 -9.75 -40.46
C GLY A 10 -2.83 -11.16 -40.23
N PRO A 11 -2.05 -11.99 -39.50
CA PRO A 11 -2.38 -13.39 -39.27
C PRO A 11 -3.69 -13.53 -38.49
N VAL A 12 -4.42 -14.61 -38.74
CA VAL A 12 -5.66 -14.96 -38.05
C VAL A 12 -5.35 -15.98 -36.95
N LEU A 13 -6.05 -15.87 -35.82
CA LEU A 13 -5.95 -16.86 -34.75
C LEU A 13 -6.66 -18.17 -35.11
N ASP A 14 -5.90 -19.23 -35.29
CA ASP A 14 -6.43 -20.58 -35.53
C ASP A 14 -6.63 -21.40 -34.26
N VAL A 15 -6.30 -20.82 -33.10
CA VAL A 15 -6.42 -21.45 -31.78
C VAL A 15 -7.43 -20.70 -30.91
N HIS A 16 -8.11 -21.45 -30.04
CA HIS A 16 -9.00 -20.87 -29.04
C HIS A 16 -8.22 -20.00 -28.07
N VAL A 17 -8.53 -18.70 -28.05
CA VAL A 17 -7.90 -17.72 -27.16
C VAL A 17 -9.00 -16.84 -26.58
N PRO A 18 -9.43 -17.05 -25.32
CA PRO A 18 -10.46 -16.23 -24.73
C PRO A 18 -9.92 -14.81 -24.49
N CYS A 19 -10.71 -13.82 -24.89
CA CYS A 19 -10.42 -12.41 -24.67
C CYS A 19 -10.24 -12.13 -23.18
N VAL A 20 -9.13 -11.52 -22.81
CA VAL A 20 -8.78 -11.28 -21.41
C VAL A 20 -9.72 -10.30 -20.69
N ARG A 21 -10.50 -9.50 -21.42
CA ARG A 21 -11.44 -8.53 -20.86
C ARG A 21 -12.87 -9.05 -20.76
N CYS A 22 -13.37 -9.73 -21.80
CA CYS A 22 -14.78 -10.14 -21.89
C CYS A 22 -14.98 -11.65 -22.02
N GLN A 23 -13.90 -12.44 -22.05
CA GLN A 23 -13.91 -13.89 -22.24
C GLN A 23 -14.47 -14.38 -23.60
N TYR A 24 -14.79 -13.47 -24.53
CA TYR A 24 -15.15 -13.83 -25.91
C TYR A 24 -14.02 -14.59 -26.60
N ASP A 25 -14.33 -15.70 -27.25
CA ASP A 25 -13.34 -16.51 -27.93
C ASP A 25 -12.84 -15.83 -29.22
N LEU A 26 -11.55 -15.53 -29.28
CA LEU A 26 -10.93 -14.82 -30.39
C LEU A 26 -10.52 -15.74 -31.54
N ILE A 27 -10.97 -17.00 -31.55
CA ILE A 27 -10.76 -17.89 -32.71
C ILE A 27 -11.26 -17.20 -33.99
N ARG A 28 -10.49 -17.34 -35.07
CA ARG A 28 -10.70 -16.70 -36.38
C ARG A 28 -10.69 -15.16 -36.37
N THR A 29 -10.21 -14.53 -35.30
CA THR A 29 -10.03 -13.08 -35.26
C THR A 29 -8.61 -12.71 -35.71
N HIS A 30 -8.46 -11.61 -36.45
CA HIS A 30 -7.15 -11.09 -36.86
C HIS A 30 -6.32 -10.66 -35.65
N VAL A 31 -5.03 -11.01 -35.62
CA VAL A 31 -4.11 -10.73 -34.51
C VAL A 31 -3.93 -9.22 -34.30
N TYR A 32 -3.87 -8.43 -35.37
CA TYR A 32 -3.81 -6.95 -35.28
C TYR A 32 -5.20 -6.29 -35.16
N GLY A 33 -6.26 -7.10 -35.10
CA GLY A 33 -7.62 -6.64 -34.93
C GLY A 33 -7.98 -6.31 -33.48
N LYS A 34 -9.26 -6.01 -33.26
CA LYS A 34 -9.87 -5.79 -31.94
C LYS A 34 -10.89 -6.87 -31.65
N CYS A 35 -11.06 -7.20 -30.37
CA CYS A 35 -12.11 -8.05 -29.88
C CYS A 35 -13.47 -7.44 -30.25
N PRO A 36 -14.36 -8.21 -30.91
CA PRO A 36 -15.64 -7.69 -31.39
C PRO A 36 -16.56 -7.25 -30.27
N GLU A 37 -16.48 -7.88 -29.09
CA GLU A 37 -17.33 -7.58 -27.94
C GLU A 37 -16.87 -6.36 -27.14
N CYS A 38 -15.57 -6.25 -26.85
CA CYS A 38 -15.08 -5.27 -25.88
C CYS A 38 -14.08 -4.25 -26.46
N GLY A 39 -13.76 -4.36 -27.75
CA GLY A 39 -12.83 -3.47 -28.47
C GLY A 39 -11.37 -3.58 -28.03
N LEU A 40 -11.01 -4.57 -27.20
CA LEU A 40 -9.63 -4.80 -26.78
C LEU A 40 -8.79 -5.36 -27.93
N GLU A 41 -7.59 -4.86 -28.14
CA GLU A 41 -6.69 -5.36 -29.19
C GLU A 41 -6.35 -6.85 -28.99
N VAL A 42 -6.46 -7.64 -30.06
CA VAL A 42 -6.29 -9.09 -30.05
C VAL A 42 -4.85 -9.45 -29.71
N MET A 43 -3.87 -8.73 -30.27
CA MET A 43 -2.45 -8.93 -29.99
C MET A 43 -2.10 -8.83 -28.50
N ALA A 44 -2.75 -7.92 -27.75
CA ALA A 44 -2.58 -7.86 -26.30
C ALA A 44 -3.12 -9.09 -25.58
N THR A 45 -4.22 -9.66 -26.07
CA THR A 45 -4.77 -10.91 -25.53
C THR A 45 -3.84 -12.08 -25.82
N VAL A 46 -3.37 -12.21 -27.06
CA VAL A 46 -2.47 -13.30 -27.49
C VAL A 46 -1.15 -13.24 -26.74
N ALA A 47 -0.52 -12.07 -26.69
CA ALA A 47 0.73 -11.89 -25.96
C ALA A 47 0.56 -12.15 -24.45
N GLN A 48 -0.64 -11.95 -23.89
CA GLN A 48 -0.93 -12.24 -22.49
C GLN A 48 -1.03 -13.75 -22.20
N HIS A 49 -1.59 -14.53 -23.13
CA HIS A 49 -1.61 -16.00 -23.03
C HIS A 49 -0.24 -16.61 -23.39
N ALA A 50 0.57 -15.92 -24.20
CA ALA A 50 1.90 -16.35 -24.58
C ALA A 50 3.00 -16.05 -23.54
N ASP A 51 2.78 -15.15 -22.57
CA ASP A 51 3.75 -14.90 -21.49
C ASP A 51 3.64 -16.03 -20.43
N PRO A 52 4.60 -16.98 -20.38
CA PRO A 52 4.52 -18.12 -19.46
C PRO A 52 4.61 -17.69 -18.00
N GLN A 53 5.13 -16.49 -17.70
CA GLN A 53 5.19 -15.96 -16.33
C GLN A 53 3.84 -15.38 -15.87
N VAL A 54 2.90 -15.16 -16.80
CA VAL A 54 1.62 -14.50 -16.56
C VAL A 54 0.43 -15.38 -16.93
N ALA A 55 0.61 -16.34 -17.83
CA ALA A 55 -0.40 -17.30 -18.26
C ALA A 55 -0.99 -18.09 -17.08
N PHE A 56 -0.16 -18.40 -16.06
CA PHE A 56 -0.60 -19.10 -14.84
C PHE A 56 -1.04 -18.17 -13.71
N LEU A 57 -0.91 -16.85 -13.86
CA LEU A 57 -1.33 -15.89 -12.83
C LEU A 57 -2.83 -15.59 -12.98
N ALA A 58 -3.58 -15.96 -11.94
CA ALA A 58 -4.99 -15.67 -11.75
C ALA A 58 -5.36 -14.21 -12.06
N ALA A 59 -6.33 -13.96 -12.94
CA ALA A 59 -6.86 -12.62 -13.19
C ALA A 59 -7.91 -12.26 -12.13
N PRO A 60 -7.90 -11.03 -11.57
CA PRO A 60 -8.99 -10.60 -10.72
C PRO A 60 -10.29 -10.59 -11.53
N GLU A 61 -11.30 -11.29 -11.03
CA GLU A 61 -12.65 -11.31 -11.54
C GLU A 61 -13.35 -9.96 -11.33
N SER A 62 -12.95 -9.21 -10.30
CA SER A 62 -13.36 -7.83 -10.04
C SER A 62 -12.16 -6.87 -9.90
N PRO A 63 -11.55 -6.46 -11.03
CA PRO A 63 -10.35 -5.60 -11.10
C PRO A 63 -10.41 -4.33 -10.26
N ARG A 64 -11.55 -3.64 -10.27
CA ARG A 64 -11.74 -2.37 -9.55
C ARG A 64 -11.68 -2.57 -8.03
N LEU A 65 -12.28 -3.64 -7.52
CA LEU A 65 -12.31 -3.93 -6.09
C LEU A 65 -10.93 -4.35 -5.60
N ALA A 66 -10.23 -5.23 -6.33
CA ALA A 66 -8.86 -5.63 -6.01
C ALA A 66 -7.91 -4.41 -6.03
N SER A 67 -8.02 -3.56 -7.04
CA SER A 67 -7.22 -2.34 -7.16
C SER A 67 -7.47 -1.34 -6.02
N ASN A 68 -8.74 -1.09 -5.66
CA ASN A 68 -9.09 -0.23 -4.53
C ASN A 68 -8.55 -0.79 -3.21
N ALA A 69 -8.58 -2.11 -3.02
CA ALA A 69 -7.99 -2.75 -1.86
C ALA A 69 -6.48 -2.48 -1.77
N ILE A 70 -5.74 -2.67 -2.87
CA ILE A 70 -4.28 -2.43 -2.90
C ILE A 70 -3.97 -0.96 -2.60
N ILE A 71 -4.66 -0.01 -3.22
CA ILE A 71 -4.46 1.43 -2.94
C ILE A 71 -4.75 1.74 -1.47
N ALA A 72 -5.87 1.23 -0.94
CA ALA A 72 -6.27 1.53 0.44
C ALA A 72 -5.24 1.04 1.46
N VAL A 73 -4.70 -0.18 1.29
CA VAL A 73 -3.73 -0.75 2.24
C VAL A 73 -2.32 -0.15 2.13
N THR A 74 -1.97 0.50 1.02
CA THR A 74 -0.69 1.21 0.89
C THR A 74 -0.78 2.68 1.30
N VAL A 75 -1.90 3.35 0.97
CA VAL A 75 -2.12 4.77 1.31
C VAL A 75 -2.41 4.96 2.80
N ALA A 76 -3.19 4.09 3.43
CA ALA A 76 -3.61 4.29 4.81
C ALA A 76 -2.41 4.39 5.80
N PRO A 77 -1.41 3.48 5.78
CA PRO A 77 -0.23 3.61 6.63
C PRO A 77 0.56 4.91 6.41
N LEU A 78 0.66 5.39 5.16
CA LEU A 78 1.31 6.68 4.85
C LEU A 78 0.55 7.85 5.50
N LEU A 79 -0.78 7.90 5.33
CA LEU A 79 -1.60 8.95 5.91
C LEU A 79 -1.56 8.91 7.45
N VAL A 80 -1.60 7.72 8.03
CA VAL A 80 -1.45 7.54 9.49
C VAL A 80 -0.10 8.06 9.95
N MET A 81 0.97 7.79 9.20
CA MET A 81 2.30 8.26 9.56
C MET A 81 2.43 9.79 9.48
N LEU A 82 1.87 10.41 8.46
CA LEU A 82 1.86 11.87 8.33
C LEU A 82 1.07 12.52 9.47
N ALA A 83 -0.11 11.99 9.76
CA ALA A 83 -0.99 12.51 10.80
C ALA A 83 -0.38 12.33 12.20
N GLN A 84 0.11 11.14 12.53
CA GLN A 84 0.64 10.84 13.86
C GLN A 84 2.10 11.25 14.07
N GLY A 85 2.90 11.29 13.00
CA GLY A 85 4.29 11.73 13.05
C GLY A 85 4.43 13.26 13.16
N SER A 86 3.44 14.03 12.70
CA SER A 86 3.47 15.49 12.75
C SER A 86 3.60 16.06 14.16
N GLY A 87 2.89 15.52 15.14
CA GLY A 87 2.93 16.00 16.52
C GLY A 87 4.30 15.86 17.20
N PRO A 88 4.88 14.64 17.24
CA PRO A 88 6.26 14.43 17.71
C PRO A 88 7.28 15.27 16.93
N ALA A 89 7.14 15.39 15.60
CA ALA A 89 8.04 16.20 14.79
C ALA A 89 8.00 17.69 15.16
N LEU A 90 6.79 18.25 15.30
CA LEU A 90 6.60 19.64 15.72
C LEU A 90 7.17 19.88 17.11
N ARG A 91 6.98 18.94 18.05
CA ARG A 91 7.61 19.02 19.39
C ARG A 91 9.12 19.08 19.30
N THR A 92 9.73 18.24 18.48
CA THR A 92 11.18 18.25 18.28
C THR A 92 11.64 19.57 17.64
N ILE A 93 10.92 20.07 16.65
CA ILE A 93 11.24 21.36 15.99
C ILE A 93 11.12 22.52 16.97
N ASP A 94 10.07 22.56 17.80
CA ASP A 94 9.88 23.61 18.80
C ASP A 94 11.01 23.60 19.84
N VAL A 95 11.43 22.42 20.31
CA VAL A 95 12.57 22.27 21.23
C VAL A 95 13.86 22.76 20.59
N LEU A 96 14.15 22.35 19.35
CA LEU A 96 15.34 22.79 18.61
C LEU A 96 15.33 24.29 18.30
N ALA A 97 14.15 24.88 18.10
CA ALA A 97 13.97 26.30 17.83
C ALA A 97 13.87 27.16 19.11
N GLY A 98 13.94 26.56 20.30
CA GLY A 98 13.77 27.26 21.58
C GLY A 98 12.38 27.85 21.81
N ARG A 99 11.34 27.37 21.10
CA ARG A 99 9.95 27.86 21.21
C ARG A 99 9.17 27.06 22.26
N GLY A 100 8.29 27.74 22.99
CA GLY A 100 7.43 27.13 24.02
C GLY A 100 6.37 26.15 23.47
N ARG A 101 5.89 25.23 24.32
CA ARG A 101 5.11 24.01 23.98
C ARG A 101 3.58 24.21 23.80
N SER A 102 3.10 25.18 23.00
CA SER A 102 1.67 25.53 23.01
C SER A 102 0.74 24.75 22.05
N LEU A 103 1.25 24.13 20.98
CA LEU A 103 0.42 23.58 19.88
C LEU A 103 0.25 22.04 19.74
N PRO A 104 1.09 21.14 20.30
CA PRO A 104 1.07 19.71 19.92
C PRO A 104 -0.23 18.95 20.25
N SER A 105 -0.84 19.21 21.40
CA SER A 105 -1.94 18.38 21.93
C SER A 105 -3.27 18.55 21.20
N GLN A 106 -3.49 19.70 20.54
CA GLN A 106 -4.74 20.01 19.84
C GLN A 106 -4.86 19.27 18.49
N VAL A 107 -3.74 18.90 17.88
CA VAL A 107 -3.70 18.19 16.60
C VAL A 107 -3.51 16.68 16.81
N GLU A 108 -2.73 16.27 17.81
CA GLU A 108 -2.41 14.86 18.06
C GLU A 108 -3.63 14.00 18.43
N ARG A 109 -4.52 14.48 19.32
CA ARG A 109 -5.64 13.65 19.79
C ARG A 109 -6.72 13.42 18.73
N PRO A 110 -7.20 14.46 18.00
CA PRO A 110 -8.17 14.24 16.92
C PRO A 110 -7.60 13.37 15.78
N SER A 111 -6.28 13.38 15.57
CA SER A 111 -5.68 12.55 14.52
C SER A 111 -5.82 11.06 14.80
N TRP A 112 -5.89 10.63 16.06
CA TRP A 112 -6.07 9.22 16.42
C TRP A 112 -7.38 8.63 15.89
N ILE A 113 -8.51 9.33 16.07
CA ILE A 113 -9.80 8.83 15.57
C ILE A 113 -9.85 8.85 14.04
N VAL A 114 -9.28 9.88 13.40
CA VAL A 114 -9.18 9.93 11.93
C VAL A 114 -8.33 8.76 11.40
N CYS A 115 -7.17 8.51 12.00
CA CYS A 115 -6.31 7.38 11.64
C CYS A 115 -7.00 6.03 11.89
N ALA A 116 -7.73 5.88 12.99
CA ALA A 116 -8.49 4.68 13.29
C ALA A 116 -9.52 4.40 12.19
N VAL A 117 -10.28 5.42 11.78
CA VAL A 117 -11.28 5.32 10.71
C VAL A 117 -10.61 4.97 9.37
N LEU A 118 -9.50 5.62 9.02
CA LEU A 118 -8.76 5.32 7.79
C LEU A 118 -8.29 3.86 7.73
N LEU A 119 -7.72 3.35 8.82
CA LEU A 119 -7.27 1.96 8.92
C LEU A 119 -8.43 0.96 8.88
N ALA A 120 -9.57 1.29 9.51
CA ALA A 120 -10.78 0.47 9.46
C ALA A 120 -11.36 0.40 8.03
N ILE A 121 -11.41 1.54 7.32
CA ILE A 121 -11.80 1.59 5.91
C ILE A 121 -10.85 0.76 5.06
N ALA A 122 -9.54 0.86 5.27
CA ALA A 122 -8.56 0.06 4.54
C ALA A 122 -8.75 -1.44 4.80
N ALA A 123 -8.96 -1.86 6.05
CA ALA A 123 -9.25 -3.25 6.40
C ALA A 123 -10.54 -3.76 5.74
N PHE A 124 -11.59 -2.93 5.73
CA PHE A 124 -12.86 -3.26 5.09
C PHE A 124 -12.71 -3.40 3.57
N LEU A 125 -12.05 -2.44 2.91
CA LEU A 125 -11.79 -2.47 1.47
C LEU A 125 -10.91 -3.65 1.08
N LEU A 126 -9.90 -3.98 1.90
CA LEU A 126 -9.08 -5.17 1.72
C LEU A 126 -9.92 -6.44 1.76
N ARG A 127 -10.74 -6.61 2.80
CA ARG A 127 -11.61 -7.79 2.95
C ARG A 127 -12.61 -7.90 1.81
N LYS A 128 -13.19 -6.78 1.35
CA LYS A 128 -14.14 -6.74 0.24
C LYS A 128 -13.45 -7.02 -1.10
N GLY A 129 -12.31 -6.37 -1.35
CA GLY A 129 -11.61 -6.42 -2.63
C GLY A 129 -10.85 -7.71 -2.87
N LEU A 130 -10.40 -8.38 -1.80
CA LEU A 130 -9.79 -9.70 -1.87
C LEU A 130 -10.69 -10.75 -1.20
N ALA A 131 -12.01 -10.62 -1.28
CA ALA A 131 -12.94 -11.65 -0.82
C ALA A 131 -12.92 -12.86 -1.76
N GLU A 132 -13.07 -14.08 -1.23
CA GLU A 132 -13.23 -15.30 -2.06
C GLU A 132 -14.43 -15.21 -3.01
N ARG A 133 -15.51 -14.53 -2.60
CA ARG A 133 -16.68 -14.30 -3.45
C ARG A 133 -16.43 -13.33 -4.61
N ALA A 134 -15.49 -12.40 -4.44
CA ALA A 134 -15.25 -11.31 -5.40
C ALA A 134 -14.05 -11.58 -6.31
N ASN A 135 -13.01 -12.25 -5.78
CA ASN A 135 -11.82 -12.62 -6.52
C ASN A 135 -11.22 -13.97 -6.02
N PRO A 136 -11.87 -15.12 -6.26
CA PRO A 136 -11.42 -16.42 -5.73
C PRO A 136 -10.02 -16.80 -6.22
N THR A 137 -9.71 -16.58 -7.49
CA THR A 137 -8.41 -16.97 -8.07
C THR A 137 -7.27 -16.08 -7.56
N LEU A 138 -7.49 -14.76 -7.46
CA LEU A 138 -6.53 -13.84 -6.84
C LEU A 138 -6.35 -14.11 -5.34
N ARG A 139 -7.43 -14.46 -4.64
CA ARG A 139 -7.37 -14.87 -3.23
C ARG A 139 -6.47 -16.08 -3.06
N ALA A 140 -6.64 -17.11 -3.91
CA ALA A 140 -5.85 -18.33 -3.85
C ALA A 140 -4.35 -18.06 -4.11
N SER A 141 -4.03 -17.19 -5.09
CA SER A 141 -2.64 -16.86 -5.43
C SER A 141 -1.92 -16.06 -4.34
N ILE A 142 -2.63 -15.13 -3.68
CA ILE A 142 -2.12 -14.35 -2.55
C ILE A 142 -2.07 -15.20 -1.26
N GLY A 143 -3.06 -16.06 -1.06
CA GLY A 143 -3.22 -16.92 0.11
C GLY A 143 -4.18 -16.36 1.16
N SER A 144 -5.08 -17.23 1.65
CA SER A 144 -6.12 -16.89 2.63
C SER A 144 -5.53 -16.21 3.88
N ALA A 145 -4.56 -16.89 4.50
CA ALA A 145 -3.90 -16.45 5.71
C ALA A 145 -3.25 -15.06 5.61
N ARG A 146 -2.67 -14.68 4.46
CA ARG A 146 -1.97 -13.39 4.33
C ARG A 146 -2.92 -12.20 4.41
N VAL A 147 -4.02 -12.23 3.65
CA VAL A 147 -5.04 -11.18 3.70
C VAL A 147 -5.70 -11.14 5.07
N THR A 148 -5.94 -12.29 5.70
CA THR A 148 -6.50 -12.33 7.06
C THR A 148 -5.55 -11.68 8.06
N ARG A 149 -4.26 -12.02 8.03
CA ARG A 149 -3.24 -11.38 8.87
C ARG A 149 -3.18 -9.87 8.65
N LEU A 150 -3.14 -9.39 7.41
CA LEU A 150 -3.12 -7.95 7.14
C LEU A 150 -4.40 -7.26 7.62
N THR A 151 -5.57 -7.89 7.42
CA THR A 151 -6.86 -7.38 7.92
C THR A 151 -6.87 -7.28 9.44
N VAL A 152 -6.36 -8.31 10.14
CA VAL A 152 -6.20 -8.30 11.60
C VAL A 152 -5.22 -7.22 12.03
N GLY A 153 -4.09 -7.05 11.34
CA GLY A 153 -3.11 -6.00 11.64
C GLY A 153 -3.71 -4.60 11.56
N LEU A 154 -4.37 -4.28 10.44
CA LEU A 154 -5.07 -3.01 10.24
C LEU A 154 -6.20 -2.82 11.26
N GLY A 155 -6.98 -3.87 11.54
CA GLY A 155 -8.08 -3.84 12.51
C GLY A 155 -7.60 -3.61 13.94
N THR A 156 -6.56 -4.32 14.38
CA THR A 156 -5.95 -4.14 15.71
C THR A 156 -5.33 -2.76 15.83
N TRP A 157 -4.65 -2.26 14.79
CA TRP A 157 -4.08 -0.91 14.80
C TRP A 157 -5.18 0.16 14.92
N SER A 158 -6.25 0.01 14.14
CA SER A 158 -7.44 0.87 14.22
C SER A 158 -8.05 0.85 15.63
N ALA A 159 -8.25 -0.33 16.21
CA ALA A 159 -8.84 -0.49 17.54
C ALA A 159 -7.98 0.16 18.64
N VAL A 160 -6.65 0.02 18.58
CA VAL A 160 -5.72 0.68 19.51
C VAL A 160 -5.89 2.19 19.45
N LEU A 161 -5.97 2.77 18.26
CA LEU A 161 -6.12 4.22 18.09
C LEU A 161 -7.49 4.74 18.52
N ALA A 162 -8.56 4.01 18.19
CA ALA A 162 -9.90 4.35 18.65
C ALA A 162 -10.01 4.28 20.19
N ALA A 163 -9.48 3.22 20.80
CA ALA A 163 -9.43 3.09 22.25
C ALA A 163 -8.60 4.21 22.89
N SER A 164 -7.45 4.54 22.30
CA SER A 164 -6.59 5.64 22.75
C SER A 164 -7.33 6.98 22.73
N PHE A 165 -8.09 7.25 21.66
CA PHE A 165 -8.94 8.44 21.57
C PHE A 165 -10.01 8.46 22.67
N VAL A 166 -10.75 7.35 22.87
CA VAL A 166 -11.79 7.27 23.93
C VAL A 166 -11.19 7.48 25.31
N ILE A 167 -10.05 6.83 25.61
CA ILE A 167 -9.33 7.00 26.88
C ILE A 167 -8.87 8.44 27.05
N SER A 168 -8.47 9.13 25.97
CA SER A 168 -8.04 10.54 26.01
C SER A 168 -9.11 11.54 26.46
N LEU A 169 -10.38 11.14 26.39
CA LEU A 169 -11.52 11.92 26.88
C LEU A 169 -11.67 11.82 28.41
N LEU A 170 -11.02 10.85 29.04
CA LEU A 170 -11.01 10.67 30.50
C LEU A 170 -9.95 11.57 31.15
N ASP A 171 -10.22 12.08 32.35
CA ASP A 171 -9.31 12.97 33.07
C ASP A 171 -7.93 12.35 33.34
N ALA A 172 -7.88 11.04 33.56
CA ALA A 172 -6.64 10.28 33.79
C ALA A 172 -5.66 10.33 32.59
N ALA A 173 -6.14 10.63 31.38
CA ALA A 173 -5.35 10.65 30.15
C ALA A 173 -4.88 12.07 29.75
N LYS A 174 -5.09 13.08 30.61
CA LYS A 174 -4.63 14.45 30.38
C LYS A 174 -3.12 14.64 30.57
N SER A 175 -2.39 13.61 30.99
CA SER A 175 -0.93 13.69 31.15
C SER A 175 -0.21 13.81 29.81
N ASN A 176 0.92 14.54 29.82
CA ASN A 176 1.82 14.64 28.65
C ASN A 176 2.46 13.28 28.26
N SER A 177 2.44 12.30 29.16
CA SER A 177 2.97 10.95 28.90
C SER A 177 2.03 10.07 28.07
N PHE A 178 0.72 10.38 28.04
CA PHE A 178 -0.26 9.52 27.38
C PHE A 178 0.01 9.36 25.88
N ALA A 179 0.36 10.45 25.18
CA ALA A 179 0.71 10.38 23.75
C ALA A 179 1.91 9.45 23.47
N GLY A 180 2.90 9.41 24.37
CA GLY A 180 4.03 8.48 24.28
C GLY A 180 3.61 7.03 24.48
N ILE A 181 2.69 6.76 25.42
CA ILE A 181 2.13 5.43 25.65
C ILE A 181 1.35 4.95 24.41
N VAL A 182 0.52 5.81 23.83
CA VAL A 182 -0.23 5.48 22.60
C VAL A 182 0.73 5.11 21.47
N LEU A 183 1.80 5.89 21.27
CA LEU A 183 2.82 5.60 20.27
C LEU A 183 3.53 4.26 20.51
N ALA A 184 3.80 3.92 21.77
CA ALA A 184 4.41 2.64 22.14
C ALA A 184 3.47 1.46 21.89
N VAL A 185 2.20 1.55 22.29
CA VAL A 185 1.23 0.46 22.17
C VAL A 185 0.89 0.16 20.70
N GLN A 186 0.85 1.18 19.83
CA GLN A 186 0.57 0.97 18.41
C GLN A 186 1.75 0.39 17.61
N LEU A 187 2.97 0.36 18.18
CA LEU A 187 4.17 -0.13 17.49
C LEU A 187 3.99 -1.58 17.00
N LEU A 188 3.44 -2.45 17.84
CA LEU A 188 3.25 -3.87 17.53
C LEU A 188 2.26 -4.09 16.36
N PRO A 189 1.02 -3.57 16.38
CA PRO A 189 0.11 -3.75 15.26
C PRO A 189 0.59 -3.03 13.98
N MET A 190 1.30 -1.91 14.09
CA MET A 190 1.95 -1.25 12.95
C MET A 190 3.02 -2.14 12.30
N VAL A 191 3.97 -2.66 13.08
CA VAL A 191 5.03 -3.57 12.60
C VAL A 191 4.42 -4.80 11.95
N PHE A 192 3.44 -5.42 12.61
CA PHE A 192 2.73 -6.58 12.07
C PHE A 192 2.02 -6.28 10.74
N THR A 193 1.39 -5.11 10.62
CA THR A 193 0.76 -4.64 9.37
C THR A 193 1.77 -4.49 8.25
N LEU A 194 2.91 -3.84 8.50
CA LEU A 194 3.90 -3.60 7.45
C LEU A 194 4.63 -4.87 7.00
N LEU A 195 4.96 -5.77 7.94
CA LEU A 195 5.56 -7.07 7.61
C LEU A 195 4.61 -7.96 6.80
N THR A 196 3.30 -7.84 7.00
CA THR A 196 2.30 -8.61 6.23
C THR A 196 1.97 -7.97 4.88
N LEU A 197 2.14 -6.66 4.75
CA LEU A 197 1.89 -5.92 3.52
C LEU A 197 2.89 -6.28 2.40
N GLY A 198 4.19 -6.37 2.71
CA GLY A 198 5.24 -6.66 1.73
C GLY A 198 5.00 -7.93 0.89
N PRO A 199 4.81 -9.10 1.53
CA PRO A 199 4.50 -10.35 0.83
C PRO A 199 3.20 -10.30 0.01
N LEU A 200 2.19 -9.57 0.49
CA LEU A 200 0.93 -9.38 -0.24
C LEU A 200 1.16 -8.59 -1.53
N LEU A 201 1.87 -7.46 -1.44
CA LEU A 201 2.23 -6.65 -2.62
C LEU A 201 3.15 -7.42 -3.57
N GLY A 202 4.05 -8.26 -3.06
CA GLY A 202 4.88 -9.13 -3.89
C GLY A 202 4.05 -10.09 -4.75
N ARG A 203 2.99 -10.68 -4.17
CA ARG A 203 2.08 -11.59 -4.88
C ARG A 203 1.13 -10.87 -5.83
N ALA A 204 0.48 -9.79 -5.36
CA ALA A 204 -0.39 -8.98 -6.21
C ALA A 204 0.39 -8.32 -7.37
N GLY A 205 1.60 -7.84 -7.09
CA GLY A 205 2.49 -7.19 -8.05
C GLY A 205 3.17 -8.14 -9.02
N ALA A 206 3.21 -9.45 -8.76
CA ALA A 206 3.67 -10.44 -9.74
C ALA A 206 2.87 -10.35 -11.05
N MET A 207 1.63 -9.86 -10.98
CA MET A 207 0.78 -9.63 -12.15
C MET A 207 1.14 -8.40 -12.97
N SER A 208 1.89 -7.46 -12.39
CA SER A 208 2.30 -6.21 -13.05
C SER A 208 3.68 -6.37 -13.67
N ARG A 209 3.77 -6.33 -15.01
CA ARG A 209 5.04 -6.40 -15.74
C ARG A 209 5.98 -5.26 -15.33
N ALA A 210 5.47 -4.03 -15.24
CA ALA A 210 6.23 -2.87 -14.77
C ALA A 210 6.81 -3.10 -13.36
N TYR A 211 6.03 -3.69 -12.45
CA TYR A 211 6.51 -4.03 -11.11
C TYR A 211 7.56 -5.16 -11.12
N ARG A 212 7.45 -6.13 -12.04
CA ARG A 212 8.47 -7.19 -12.21
C ARG A 212 9.78 -6.65 -12.75
N GLU A 213 9.70 -5.82 -13.79
CA GLU A 213 10.84 -5.22 -14.49
C GLU A 213 11.56 -4.18 -13.63
N ALA A 214 10.85 -3.53 -12.71
CA ALA A 214 11.42 -2.54 -11.81
C ALA A 214 12.59 -3.05 -10.95
N ARG A 215 12.84 -4.37 -10.83
CA ARG A 215 13.94 -5.06 -10.10
C ARG A 215 14.57 -4.33 -8.89
N HIS A 216 15.29 -3.22 -9.10
CA HIS A 216 15.84 -2.31 -8.08
C HIS A 216 14.82 -1.43 -7.34
N GLY A 217 13.57 -1.36 -7.82
CA GLY A 217 12.49 -0.56 -7.27
C GLY A 217 11.55 -1.28 -6.30
N LYS A 218 11.98 -2.42 -5.75
CA LYS A 218 11.23 -3.15 -4.74
C LYS A 218 11.83 -2.82 -3.38
N GLN A 219 11.30 -1.80 -2.73
CA GLN A 219 11.70 -1.51 -1.36
C GLN A 219 11.26 -2.66 -0.46
N GLY A 220 12.23 -3.25 0.24
CA GLY A 220 11.96 -4.26 1.26
C GLY A 220 11.12 -3.64 2.39
N ALA A 221 9.93 -4.20 2.64
CA ALA A 221 9.08 -3.77 3.74
C ALA A 221 9.78 -3.91 5.10
N GLU A 222 10.75 -4.82 5.22
CA GLU A 222 11.53 -5.06 6.43
C GLU A 222 12.37 -3.85 6.85
N VAL A 223 13.18 -3.29 5.94
CA VAL A 223 14.01 -2.11 6.24
C VAL A 223 13.14 -0.93 6.65
N LEU A 224 12.04 -0.68 5.92
CA LEU A 224 11.09 0.35 6.29
C LEU A 224 10.47 0.11 7.67
N THR A 225 10.08 -1.14 7.96
CA THR A 225 9.50 -1.50 9.25
C THR A 225 10.49 -1.27 10.39
N MET A 226 11.77 -1.63 10.20
CA MET A 226 12.83 -1.40 11.19
C MET A 226 13.09 0.09 11.40
N THR A 227 13.19 0.88 10.32
CA THR A 227 13.36 2.34 10.39
C THR A 227 12.19 2.99 11.12
N LEU A 228 10.97 2.56 10.83
CA LEU A 228 9.77 3.09 11.46
C LEU A 228 9.68 2.69 12.93
N ALA A 229 10.01 1.45 13.28
CA ALA A 229 10.07 0.99 14.65
C ALA A 229 11.11 1.77 15.47
N ALA A 230 12.31 1.97 14.91
CA ALA A 230 13.35 2.80 15.53
C ALA A 230 12.89 4.25 15.72
N THR A 231 12.18 4.82 14.75
CA THR A 231 11.58 6.16 14.85
C THR A 231 10.62 6.25 16.03
N CYS A 232 9.67 5.32 16.14
CA CYS A 232 8.72 5.29 17.26
C CYS A 232 9.43 5.12 18.60
N VAL A 233 10.40 4.22 18.70
CA VAL A 233 11.18 3.98 19.92
C VAL A 233 11.91 5.26 20.37
N LEU A 234 12.55 5.98 19.44
CA LEU A 234 13.23 7.23 19.77
C LEU A 234 12.26 8.32 20.26
N PHE A 235 11.08 8.45 19.63
CA PHE A 235 10.07 9.40 20.10
C PHE A 235 9.52 9.04 21.49
N VAL A 236 9.35 7.76 21.78
CA VAL A 236 8.93 7.29 23.11
C VAL A 236 10.05 7.50 24.15
N ALA A 237 11.31 7.27 23.78
CA ALA A 237 12.47 7.40 24.65
C ALA A 237 12.93 8.86 24.85
N ALA A 238 12.53 9.79 23.98
CA ALA A 238 12.98 11.18 24.01
C ALA A 238 12.89 11.86 25.39
N PRO A 239 11.78 11.74 26.15
CA PRO A 239 11.68 12.34 27.49
C PRO A 239 12.63 11.72 28.51
N ILE A 240 13.01 10.45 28.34
CA ILE A 240 13.97 9.75 29.21
C ILE A 240 15.38 10.21 28.87
N ILE A 241 15.71 10.28 27.58
CA ILE A 241 17.01 10.75 27.09
C ILE A 241 17.27 12.19 27.56
N GLU A 242 16.29 13.09 27.41
CA GLU A 242 16.37 14.49 27.85
C GLU A 242 16.64 14.63 29.35
N ARG A 243 16.18 13.69 30.18
CA ARG A 243 16.37 13.72 31.65
C ARG A 243 17.66 13.08 32.13
N THR A 244 18.20 12.12 31.38
CA THR A 244 19.27 11.23 31.84
C THR A 244 20.60 11.45 31.13
N GLN A 245 20.59 12.12 29.98
CA GLN A 245 21.76 12.31 29.13
C GLN A 245 22.14 13.79 29.03
N SER A 246 23.34 14.06 28.50
CA SER A 246 23.78 15.44 28.24
C SER A 246 22.89 16.11 27.18
N PRO A 247 22.77 17.45 27.19
CA PRO A 247 21.99 18.19 26.19
C PRO A 247 22.40 17.89 24.74
N GLU A 248 23.69 17.65 24.51
CA GLU A 248 24.23 17.29 23.20
C GLU A 248 23.69 15.94 22.72
N VAL A 249 23.69 14.92 23.57
CA VAL A 249 23.18 13.58 23.24
C VAL A 249 21.67 13.63 22.99
N ALA A 250 20.93 14.41 23.79
CA ALA A 250 19.50 14.61 23.58
C ALA A 250 19.19 15.31 22.24
N GLY A 251 19.98 16.33 21.88
CA GLY A 251 19.89 17.02 20.58
C GLY A 251 20.18 16.10 19.40
N ILE A 252 21.23 15.26 19.50
CA ILE A 252 21.56 14.27 18.47
C ILE A 252 20.41 13.26 18.29
N ALA A 253 19.87 12.72 19.38
CA ALA A 253 18.75 11.77 19.33
C ALA A 253 17.49 12.39 18.70
N GLN A 254 17.22 13.65 18.99
CA GLN A 254 16.13 14.42 18.39
C GLN A 254 16.30 14.60 16.87
N ILE A 255 17.48 15.06 16.42
CA ILE A 255 17.79 15.19 14.98
C ILE A 255 17.67 13.83 14.28
N PHE A 256 18.22 12.79 14.89
CA PHE A 256 18.16 11.44 14.34
C PHE A 256 16.72 10.92 14.21
N SER A 257 15.87 11.18 15.21
CA SER A 257 14.45 10.82 15.14
C SER A 257 13.70 11.51 13.99
N LEU A 258 14.01 12.78 13.71
CA LEU A 258 13.44 13.51 12.58
C LEU A 258 13.91 12.96 11.23
N VAL A 259 15.19 12.61 11.11
CA VAL A 259 15.74 12.00 9.89
C VAL A 259 15.06 10.64 9.64
N LEU A 260 14.95 9.79 10.66
CA LEU A 260 14.29 8.49 10.51
C LEU A 260 12.79 8.63 10.19
N LEU A 261 12.12 9.64 10.74
CA LEU A 261 10.74 9.98 10.39
C LEU A 261 10.61 10.32 8.90
N ILE A 262 11.47 11.21 8.39
CA ILE A 262 11.48 11.60 6.97
C ILE A 262 11.74 10.38 6.08
N LEU A 263 12.74 9.56 6.42
CA LEU A 263 13.04 8.32 5.68
C LEU A 263 11.86 7.33 5.70
N SER A 264 11.14 7.24 6.83
CA SER A 264 9.94 6.40 6.94
C SER A 264 8.80 6.92 6.07
N VAL A 265 8.58 8.23 6.03
CA VAL A 265 7.58 8.86 5.14
C VAL A 265 7.92 8.62 3.67
N LEU A 266 9.18 8.81 3.28
CA LEU A 266 9.64 8.53 1.92
C LEU A 266 9.46 7.06 1.55
N GLY A 267 9.79 6.13 2.46
CA GLY A 267 9.60 4.71 2.22
C GLY A 267 8.12 4.30 2.10
N LEU A 268 7.24 4.88 2.91
CA LEU A 268 5.79 4.67 2.79
C LEU A 268 5.22 5.29 1.51
N ALA A 269 5.72 6.45 1.10
CA ALA A 269 5.36 7.07 -0.18
C ALA A 269 5.78 6.18 -1.36
N TYR A 270 6.95 5.56 -1.26
CA TYR A 270 7.43 4.63 -2.27
C TYR A 270 6.59 3.35 -2.33
N ILE A 271 6.22 2.76 -1.17
CA ILE A 271 5.25 1.65 -1.11
C ILE A 271 3.90 2.06 -1.70
N THR A 272 3.47 3.30 -1.48
CA THR A 272 2.23 3.85 -2.05
C THR A 272 2.31 3.94 -3.56
N ALA A 273 3.41 4.45 -4.10
CA ALA A 273 3.67 4.50 -5.55
C ALA A 273 3.68 3.09 -6.16
N ASN A 274 4.35 2.12 -5.51
CA ASN A 274 4.32 0.72 -5.91
C ASN A 274 2.90 0.14 -5.86
N GLY A 275 2.14 0.43 -4.81
CA GLY A 275 0.74 0.07 -4.70
C GLY A 275 -0.10 0.63 -5.85
N TRP A 276 0.15 1.87 -6.26
CA TRP A 276 -0.50 2.49 -7.41
C TRP A 276 -0.16 1.77 -8.73
N VAL A 277 1.11 1.45 -8.97
CA VAL A 277 1.57 0.68 -10.15
C VAL A 277 0.94 -0.71 -10.19
N ILE A 278 0.81 -1.38 -9.05
CA ILE A 278 0.12 -2.68 -8.95
C ILE A 278 -1.37 -2.49 -9.22
N ALA A 279 -1.99 -1.49 -8.61
CA ALA A 279 -3.41 -1.21 -8.71
C ALA A 279 -3.84 -0.82 -10.13
N THR A 280 -3.02 -0.08 -10.87
CA THR A 280 -3.26 0.23 -12.29
C THR A 280 -3.11 -1.01 -13.15
N ALA A 281 -2.09 -1.84 -12.92
CA ALA A 281 -1.91 -3.10 -13.63
C ALA A 281 -3.05 -4.10 -13.36
N LEU A 282 -3.63 -4.10 -12.16
CA LEU A 282 -4.82 -4.92 -11.87
C LEU A 282 -6.06 -4.43 -12.64
N ARG A 283 -6.15 -3.14 -12.98
CA ARG A 283 -7.26 -2.55 -13.75
C ARG A 283 -7.05 -2.61 -15.27
N ALA A 284 -5.79 -2.59 -15.72
CA ALA A 284 -5.43 -2.55 -17.12
C ALA A 284 -5.42 -3.96 -17.74
N PRO A 285 -5.70 -4.10 -19.05
CA PRO A 285 -5.30 -5.29 -19.78
C PRO A 285 -3.77 -5.48 -19.67
N ARG A 286 -3.28 -6.72 -19.49
CA ARG A 286 -1.89 -6.96 -19.02
C ARG A 286 -0.81 -6.55 -20.03
N ILE A 287 -1.17 -6.33 -21.29
CA ILE A 287 -0.29 -5.84 -22.35
C ILE A 287 -0.99 -4.67 -23.04
N ASP A 288 -0.29 -3.54 -23.14
CA ASP A 288 -0.70 -2.39 -23.94
C ASP A 288 0.01 -2.47 -25.30
N PRO A 289 -0.71 -2.80 -26.38
CA PRO A 289 -0.14 -2.96 -27.72
C PRO A 289 0.44 -1.67 -28.28
N ARG A 290 0.03 -0.50 -27.75
CA ARG A 290 0.57 0.81 -28.17
C ARG A 290 2.05 1.00 -27.86
N ARG A 291 2.63 0.15 -27.00
CA ARG A 291 4.07 0.18 -26.69
C ARG A 291 4.93 -0.61 -27.67
N TRP A 292 4.32 -1.25 -28.65
CA TRP A 292 4.96 -2.10 -29.66
C TRP A 292 4.90 -1.45 -31.06
N GLN A 293 4.37 -0.23 -31.13
CA GLN A 293 4.45 0.69 -32.27
C GLN A 293 5.62 1.65 -32.03
#